data_AF-A0A166JPX7-F1
#
_entry.id   AF-A0A166JPX7-F1
#
_cell.length_a   1.000
_cell.length_b   1.000
_cell.length_c   1.000
_cell.angle_alpha   90.00
_cell.angle_beta   90.00
_cell.angle_gamma   90.00
#
_symmetry.space_group_name_H-M   'P 1'
#
loop_
_entity.id
_entity.type
_entity.pdbx_description
1 polymer ?
#
loop_
_entity_poly.entity_id
_entity_poly.type
_entity_poly.pdbx_seq_one_letter_code
_entity_poly.pdbx_strand_id
1 'polypeptide(L)'
;MRSSTLSIISNAVPLNVTNSSFAENNGGDQSGAIYHNGLANSAASTTINDSTFTGNLADREGGALFVNGNTTITQSTFTENRADNAGGAIYAANNANLTVIDSTLSQNIALADRTDNIAGIGGAIALASATLNWQNSTINNNTVKDEDSGIFSTNTILNITGSTIQRHFTANLSQV
;
A
#
# COMPACT_ATOMS: atom_id res chain seq x y z
N MET A 1 24.61 8.30 -4.10
CA MET A 1 23.72 9.25 -3.39
C MET A 1 22.50 9.48 -4.29
N ARG A 2 21.40 8.74 -4.07
CA ARG A 2 20.14 9.02 -4.76
C ARG A 2 19.38 10.03 -3.90
N SER A 3 18.93 11.12 -4.50
CA SER A 3 18.25 12.22 -3.82
C SER A 3 16.94 11.72 -3.20
N SER A 4 16.76 11.91 -1.90
CA SER A 4 15.50 11.64 -1.21
C SER A 4 14.50 12.75 -1.53
N THR A 5 13.49 12.47 -2.34
CA THR A 5 12.36 13.37 -2.61
C THR A 5 11.07 12.61 -2.36
N LEU A 6 10.60 12.62 -1.10
CA LEU A 6 9.20 12.32 -0.83
C LEU A 6 8.35 13.38 -1.53
N SER A 7 7.41 13.00 -2.39
CA SER A 7 6.71 13.95 -3.26
C SER A 7 5.63 14.74 -2.52
N ILE A 8 4.93 14.12 -1.56
CA ILE A 8 3.84 14.76 -0.81
C ILE A 8 3.82 14.31 0.65
N ILE A 9 3.80 15.28 1.57
CA ILE A 9 3.49 15.09 2.99
C ILE A 9 2.19 15.82 3.30
N SER A 10 1.18 15.10 3.80
CA SER A 10 -0.10 15.68 4.23
C SER A 10 -0.47 15.22 5.64
N ASN A 11 -0.84 16.17 6.51
CA ASN A 11 -1.22 15.92 7.90
C ASN A 11 -2.61 16.49 8.17
N ALA A 12 -3.54 15.65 8.64
CA ALA A 12 -4.86 16.06 9.13
C ALA A 12 -5.70 16.97 8.19
N VAL A 13 -5.41 16.96 6.89
CA VAL A 13 -6.19 17.64 5.85
C VAL A 13 -6.50 16.68 4.71
N PRO A 14 -7.65 16.82 4.02
CA PRO A 14 -7.94 16.01 2.85
C PRO A 14 -6.84 16.13 1.79
N LEU A 15 -6.44 15.00 1.22
CA LEU A 15 -5.49 14.94 0.11
C LEU A 15 -6.19 14.37 -1.12
N ASN A 16 -6.22 15.15 -2.21
CA ASN A 16 -6.79 14.72 -3.48
C ASN A 16 -5.69 14.67 -4.54
N VAL A 17 -5.49 13.49 -5.13
CA VAL A 17 -4.51 13.22 -6.18
C VAL A 17 -5.25 12.64 -7.38
N THR A 18 -5.22 13.34 -8.50
CA THR A 18 -5.94 12.93 -9.71
C THR A 18 -5.07 13.13 -10.93
N ASN A 19 -5.03 12.16 -11.85
CA ASN A 19 -4.27 12.24 -13.10
C ASN A 19 -2.77 12.54 -12.88
N SER A 20 -2.18 11.92 -11.86
CA SER A 20 -0.80 12.18 -11.43
C SER A 20 0.12 10.98 -11.66
N SER A 21 1.41 11.25 -11.85
CA SER A 21 2.45 10.23 -11.93
C SER A 21 3.53 10.48 -10.88
N PHE A 22 3.82 9.47 -10.08
CA PHE A 22 4.89 9.45 -9.09
C PHE A 22 5.86 8.33 -9.46
N ALA A 23 7.04 8.72 -9.97
CA ALA A 23 8.03 7.77 -10.45
C ALA A 23 9.37 7.97 -9.75
N GLU A 24 10.01 6.86 -9.37
CA GLU A 24 11.38 6.81 -8.84
C GLU A 24 11.63 7.70 -7.63
N ASN A 25 10.60 7.97 -6.82
CA ASN A 25 10.75 8.74 -5.61
C ASN A 25 11.38 7.88 -4.51
N ASN A 26 12.26 8.48 -3.72
CA ASN A 26 12.78 7.88 -2.50
C ASN A 26 12.40 8.80 -1.33
N GLY A 27 11.45 8.38 -0.51
CA GLY A 27 10.98 9.20 0.60
C GLY A 27 11.56 8.82 1.96
N GLY A 28 12.63 8.01 1.98
CA GLY A 28 13.30 7.58 3.21
C GLY A 28 12.41 6.65 4.04
N ASP A 29 12.30 6.91 5.34
CA ASP A 29 11.75 5.93 6.28
C ASP A 29 10.30 5.50 5.98
N GLN A 30 9.34 6.41 5.81
CA GLN A 30 7.91 6.03 5.94
C GLN A 30 7.13 5.85 4.65
N SER A 31 7.58 6.37 3.51
CA SER A 31 6.90 6.21 2.23
C SER A 31 7.82 6.59 1.07
N GLY A 32 7.62 6.07 -0.13
CA GLY A 32 8.36 6.52 -1.30
C GLY A 32 7.79 7.75 -1.98
N ALA A 33 6.46 7.91 -2.06
CA ALA A 33 5.85 9.04 -2.78
C ALA A 33 4.93 9.89 -1.90
N ILE A 34 3.96 9.27 -1.22
CA ILE A 34 2.93 9.98 -0.46
C ILE A 34 2.88 9.46 0.97
N TYR A 35 3.15 10.36 1.91
CA TYR A 35 2.89 10.13 3.32
C TYR A 35 1.68 10.93 3.77
N HIS A 36 0.61 10.23 4.17
CA HIS A 36 -0.57 10.85 4.76
C HIS A 36 -0.86 10.34 6.17
N ASN A 37 -0.65 11.23 7.14
CA ASN A 37 -0.94 10.97 8.54
C ASN A 37 -2.32 11.53 8.94
N GLY A 38 -3.37 10.95 8.35
CA GLY A 38 -4.76 11.15 8.77
C GLY A 38 -5.11 10.29 9.99
N LEU A 39 -6.14 10.66 10.75
CA LEU A 39 -6.69 9.79 11.79
C LEU A 39 -7.91 9.06 11.21
N ALA A 40 -8.10 7.78 11.52
CA ALA A 40 -9.20 6.95 11.00
C ALA A 40 -10.63 7.52 11.18
N ASN A 41 -10.79 8.50 12.08
CA ASN A 41 -12.07 9.16 12.36
C ASN A 41 -12.05 10.69 12.10
N SER A 42 -11.03 11.21 11.41
CA SER A 42 -11.02 12.62 11.01
C SER A 42 -11.58 12.78 9.60
N ALA A 43 -12.03 14.00 9.28
CA ALA A 43 -12.43 14.38 7.93
C ALA A 43 -11.26 14.41 6.93
N ALA A 44 -10.03 14.09 7.38
CA ALA A 44 -8.85 14.02 6.52
C ALA A 44 -8.83 12.65 5.80
N SER A 45 -9.54 12.58 4.69
CA SER A 45 -9.48 11.44 3.78
C SER A 45 -8.46 11.68 2.65
N THR A 46 -7.91 10.60 2.13
CA THR A 46 -7.09 10.63 0.93
C THR A 46 -7.87 10.04 -0.24
N THR A 47 -7.96 10.76 -1.34
CA THR A 47 -8.54 10.28 -2.60
C THR A 47 -7.47 10.27 -3.66
N ILE A 48 -7.23 9.11 -4.27
CA ILE A 48 -6.30 8.92 -5.37
C ILE A 48 -7.09 8.35 -6.55
N ASN A 49 -7.12 9.06 -7.67
CA ASN A 49 -7.87 8.65 -8.86
C ASN A 49 -7.01 8.76 -10.11
N ASP A 50 -7.13 7.81 -11.03
CA ASP A 50 -6.48 7.85 -12.35
C ASP A 50 -4.97 8.17 -12.28
N SER A 51 -4.27 7.58 -11.30
CA SER A 51 -2.88 7.93 -11.00
C SER A 51 -1.94 6.73 -11.06
N THR A 52 -0.65 7.00 -11.30
CA THR A 52 0.38 5.97 -11.46
C THR A 52 1.53 6.16 -10.47
N PHE A 53 1.92 5.08 -9.80
CA PHE A 53 3.04 5.00 -8.87
C PHE A 53 4.02 3.93 -9.34
N THR A 54 5.21 4.33 -9.77
CA THR A 54 6.19 3.43 -10.39
C THR A 54 7.56 3.56 -9.74
N GLY A 55 8.15 2.44 -9.31
CA GLY A 55 9.55 2.45 -8.86
C GLY A 55 9.82 3.30 -7.63
N ASN A 56 8.81 3.60 -6.81
CA ASN A 56 8.99 4.39 -5.59
C ASN A 56 9.57 3.49 -4.48
N LEU A 57 10.41 4.09 -3.63
CA LEU A 57 11.18 3.40 -2.61
C LEU A 57 10.99 4.02 -1.22
N ALA A 58 10.74 3.17 -0.23
CA ALA A 58 10.80 3.51 1.19
C ALA A 58 11.76 2.57 1.94
N ASP A 59 12.50 3.11 2.90
CA ASP A 59 13.43 2.38 3.76
C ASP A 59 12.70 1.56 4.85
N ARG A 60 11.41 1.83 5.10
CA ARG A 60 10.60 1.03 6.02
C ARG A 60 9.25 0.68 5.41
N GLU A 61 8.29 1.58 5.41
CA GLU A 61 6.90 1.24 5.08
C GLU A 61 6.42 1.89 3.78
N GLY A 62 5.48 1.25 3.08
CA GLY A 62 4.68 1.90 2.03
C GLY A 62 5.50 2.43 0.87
N GLY A 63 6.06 1.52 0.06
CA GLY A 63 7.03 1.87 -1.00
C GLY A 63 6.54 2.95 -1.96
N ALA A 64 5.24 3.08 -2.16
CA ALA A 64 4.63 4.26 -2.77
C ALA A 64 3.83 5.12 -1.78
N LEU A 65 3.02 4.48 -0.94
CA LEU A 65 1.97 5.15 -0.16
C LEU A 65 1.94 4.65 1.28
N PHE A 66 1.94 5.59 2.21
CA PHE A 66 1.65 5.34 3.62
C PHE A 66 0.41 6.13 4.05
N VAL A 67 -0.59 5.43 4.61
CA VAL A 67 -1.87 6.03 5.03
C VAL A 67 -2.32 5.56 6.43
N ASN A 68 -2.67 6.52 7.28
CA ASN A 68 -3.30 6.27 8.59
C ASN A 68 -4.81 6.65 8.65
N GLY A 69 -5.33 7.27 7.58
CA GLY A 69 -6.72 7.73 7.48
C GLY A 69 -7.50 7.00 6.39
N ASN A 70 -8.79 7.31 6.28
CA ASN A 70 -9.66 6.76 5.23
C ASN A 70 -9.10 7.12 3.87
N THR A 71 -8.86 6.11 3.04
CA THR A 71 -8.21 6.26 1.75
C THR A 71 -8.99 5.52 0.69
N THR A 72 -9.33 6.23 -0.39
CA THR A 72 -9.97 5.66 -1.56
C THR A 72 -9.04 5.78 -2.76
N ILE A 73 -8.77 4.66 -3.41
CA ILE A 73 -7.95 4.54 -4.60
C ILE A 73 -8.81 3.99 -5.72
N THR A 74 -8.92 4.71 -6.83
CA THR A 74 -9.70 4.31 -7.99
C THR A 74 -8.88 4.41 -9.27
N GLN A 75 -9.07 3.45 -10.19
CA GLN A 75 -8.49 3.49 -11.54
C GLN A 75 -6.98 3.78 -11.56
N SER A 76 -6.24 3.28 -10.56
CA SER A 76 -4.85 3.64 -10.35
C SER A 76 -3.94 2.43 -10.48
N THR A 77 -2.67 2.69 -10.81
CA THR A 77 -1.66 1.64 -11.01
C THR A 77 -0.48 1.85 -10.07
N PHE A 78 -0.09 0.79 -9.37
CA PHE A 78 1.09 0.73 -8.52
C PHE A 78 1.99 -0.40 -9.02
N THR A 79 3.13 -0.06 -9.62
CA THR A 79 4.06 -1.05 -10.17
C THR A 79 5.48 -0.86 -9.68
N GLU A 80 6.17 -1.96 -9.40
CA GLU A 80 7.61 -1.96 -9.09
C GLU A 80 7.98 -1.05 -7.89
N ASN A 81 7.04 -0.80 -6.99
CA ASN A 81 7.32 -0.06 -5.77
C ASN A 81 7.95 -1.00 -4.74
N ARG A 82 8.83 -0.44 -3.89
CA ARG A 82 9.59 -1.21 -2.92
C ARG A 82 9.56 -0.57 -1.54
N ALA A 83 9.32 -1.39 -0.53
CA ALA A 83 9.53 -1.04 0.87
C ALA A 83 10.53 -2.03 1.47
N ASP A 84 11.49 -1.54 2.26
CA ASP A 84 12.48 -2.43 2.87
C ASP A 84 11.90 -3.23 4.06
N ASN A 85 10.79 -2.76 4.65
CA ASN A 85 10.07 -3.46 5.70
C ASN A 85 8.71 -4.00 5.21
N ALA A 86 7.67 -3.18 5.08
CA ALA A 86 6.30 -3.67 4.83
C ALA A 86 5.51 -2.84 3.82
N GLY A 87 4.66 -3.51 3.04
CA GLY A 87 3.76 -2.87 2.09
C GLY A 87 4.53 -2.32 0.90
N GLY A 88 5.01 -3.21 0.03
CA GLY A 88 5.90 -2.82 -1.07
C GLY A 88 5.32 -1.71 -1.96
N ALA A 89 3.99 -1.63 -2.09
CA ALA A 89 3.32 -0.42 -2.58
C ALA A 89 2.67 0.38 -1.46
N ILE A 90 1.78 -0.24 -0.70
CA ILE A 90 0.87 0.45 0.21
C ILE A 90 1.01 -0.11 1.62
N TYR A 91 1.19 0.79 2.57
CA TYR A 91 1.08 0.49 3.99
C TYR A 91 -0.10 1.28 4.57
N ALA A 92 -1.07 0.57 5.15
CA ALA A 92 -2.19 1.18 5.84
C ALA A 92 -2.26 0.74 7.30
N ALA A 93 -2.45 1.68 8.21
CA ALA A 93 -2.42 1.41 9.66
C ALA A 93 -3.46 2.22 10.47
N ASN A 94 -3.50 1.97 11.77
CA ASN A 94 -4.24 2.79 12.75
C ASN A 94 -5.76 2.86 12.51
N ASN A 95 -6.38 1.73 12.16
CA ASN A 95 -7.80 1.60 11.79
C ASN A 95 -8.18 2.35 10.51
N ALA A 96 -7.21 2.65 9.64
CA ALA A 96 -7.49 3.15 8.30
C ALA A 96 -8.46 2.22 7.55
N ASN A 97 -9.44 2.82 6.87
CA ASN A 97 -10.23 2.15 5.86
C ASN A 97 -9.61 2.41 4.49
N LEU A 98 -8.94 1.40 3.94
CA LEU A 98 -8.37 1.42 2.59
C LEU A 98 -9.36 0.80 1.62
N THR A 99 -9.89 1.60 0.70
CA THR A 99 -10.75 1.16 -0.39
C THR A 99 -10.00 1.26 -1.72
N VAL A 100 -9.93 0.17 -2.47
CA VAL A 100 -9.25 0.08 -3.77
C VAL A 100 -10.21 -0.49 -4.81
N ILE A 101 -10.46 0.26 -5.88
CA ILE A 101 -11.45 -0.06 -6.90
C ILE A 101 -10.84 0.11 -8.30
N ASP A 102 -11.14 -0.81 -9.22
CA ASP A 102 -10.72 -0.76 -10.63
C ASP A 102 -9.21 -0.48 -10.81
N SER A 103 -8.37 -0.97 -9.91
CA SER A 103 -6.95 -0.61 -9.80
C SER A 103 -6.05 -1.83 -9.97
N THR A 104 -4.77 -1.59 -10.26
CA THR A 104 -3.77 -2.65 -10.44
C THR A 104 -2.56 -2.44 -9.53
N LEU A 105 -2.24 -3.45 -8.73
CA LEU A 105 -1.00 -3.52 -7.95
C LEU A 105 -0.15 -4.68 -8.47
N SER A 106 0.98 -4.37 -9.11
CA SER A 106 1.83 -5.37 -9.76
C SER A 106 3.30 -5.24 -9.41
N GLN A 107 4.03 -6.34 -9.31
CA GLN A 107 5.50 -6.32 -9.17
C GLN A 107 6.03 -5.49 -7.99
N ASN A 108 5.23 -5.27 -6.96
CA ASN A 108 5.65 -4.53 -5.77
C ASN A 108 6.33 -5.49 -4.78
N ILE A 109 7.32 -4.96 -4.06
CA ILE A 109 8.25 -5.77 -3.27
C ILE A 109 8.36 -5.23 -1.84
N ALA A 110 8.12 -6.09 -0.85
CA ALA A 110 8.53 -5.83 0.53
C ALA A 110 9.78 -6.68 0.85
N LEU A 111 10.84 -6.08 1.42
CA LEU A 111 12.08 -6.82 1.71
C LEU A 111 12.26 -7.32 3.14
N ALA A 112 11.29 -7.15 4.05
CA ALA A 112 11.46 -7.62 5.42
C ALA A 112 11.74 -9.12 5.46
N ASP A 113 12.77 -9.48 6.21
CA ASP A 113 13.02 -10.86 6.60
C ASP A 113 12.07 -11.20 7.76
N ARG A 114 11.45 -12.39 7.76
CA ARG A 114 10.49 -12.83 8.80
C ARG A 114 11.10 -12.93 10.21
N THR A 115 12.40 -12.67 10.35
CA THR A 115 13.15 -12.65 11.61
C THR A 115 12.83 -11.45 12.49
N ASP A 116 12.23 -10.40 11.92
CA ASP A 116 12.14 -9.11 12.59
C ASP A 116 10.89 -8.99 13.49
N ASN A 117 10.12 -10.08 13.61
CA ASN A 117 8.88 -10.14 14.39
C ASN A 117 7.86 -9.06 13.95
N ILE A 118 7.96 -8.61 12.70
CA ILE A 118 7.08 -7.60 12.13
C ILE A 118 5.85 -8.30 11.58
N ALA A 119 4.73 -8.16 12.30
CA ALA A 119 3.42 -8.46 11.79
C ALA A 119 3.16 -7.54 10.58
N GLY A 120 3.11 -8.06 9.35
CA GLY A 120 2.60 -7.20 8.27
C GLY A 120 3.15 -7.34 6.86
N ILE A 121 4.02 -8.31 6.53
CA ILE A 121 4.85 -8.18 5.32
C ILE A 121 4.05 -8.55 4.05
N GLY A 122 3.22 -7.65 3.54
CA GLY A 122 2.57 -7.84 2.24
C GLY A 122 3.42 -7.21 1.15
N GLY A 123 3.76 -7.98 0.12
CA GLY A 123 4.59 -7.53 -1.00
C GLY A 123 3.99 -6.35 -1.75
N ALA A 124 2.66 -6.28 -1.85
CA ALA A 124 1.96 -5.12 -2.37
C ALA A 124 1.32 -4.28 -1.25
N ILE A 125 0.48 -4.91 -0.41
CA ILE A 125 -0.26 -4.22 0.64
C ILE A 125 0.02 -4.85 2.00
N ALA A 126 0.46 -4.01 2.94
CA ALA A 126 0.53 -4.34 4.36
C ALA A 126 -0.56 -3.60 5.13
N LEU A 127 -1.29 -4.33 5.97
CA LEU A 127 -2.37 -3.79 6.81
C LEU A 127 -2.06 -4.04 8.30
N ALA A 128 -1.90 -2.96 9.07
CA ALA A 128 -1.66 -3.01 10.51
C ALA A 128 -2.87 -2.46 11.28
N SER A 129 -3.77 -3.37 11.70
CA SER A 129 -5.06 -3.02 12.30
C SER A 129 -5.86 -2.08 11.38
N ALA A 130 -6.03 -2.46 10.12
CA ALA A 130 -6.73 -1.68 9.09
C ALA A 130 -7.73 -2.55 8.33
N THR A 131 -8.67 -1.93 7.63
CA THR A 131 -9.65 -2.63 6.79
C THR A 131 -9.29 -2.43 5.32
N LEU A 132 -9.32 -3.50 4.53
CA LEU A 132 -9.18 -3.43 3.07
C LEU A 132 -10.49 -3.80 2.40
N ASN A 133 -11.01 -2.86 1.60
CA ASN A 133 -12.11 -3.07 0.68
C ASN A 133 -11.55 -3.07 -0.74
N TRP A 134 -11.45 -4.24 -1.37
CA TRP A 134 -10.81 -4.44 -2.67
C TRP A 134 -11.84 -4.91 -3.70
N GLN A 135 -12.07 -4.11 -4.74
CA GLN A 135 -13.16 -4.34 -5.68
C GLN A 135 -12.68 -4.20 -7.12
N ASN A 136 -13.08 -5.13 -8.00
CA ASN A 136 -12.78 -5.09 -9.44
C ASN A 136 -11.30 -4.80 -9.78
N SER A 137 -10.39 -5.21 -8.92
CA SER A 137 -8.99 -4.80 -8.96
C SER A 137 -8.08 -6.01 -9.12
N THR A 138 -6.89 -5.77 -9.67
CA THR A 138 -5.90 -6.83 -9.95
C THR A 138 -4.69 -6.69 -9.04
N ILE A 139 -4.29 -7.79 -8.42
CA ILE A 139 -3.04 -7.88 -7.68
C ILE A 139 -2.25 -9.10 -8.18
N ASN A 140 -1.04 -8.87 -8.69
CA ASN A 140 -0.25 -9.90 -9.35
C ASN A 140 1.26 -9.67 -9.21
N ASN A 141 2.03 -10.75 -9.11
CA ASN A 141 3.50 -10.71 -9.10
C ASN A 141 4.11 -9.82 -8.00
N ASN A 142 3.40 -9.61 -6.89
CA ASN A 142 3.93 -8.90 -5.73
C ASN A 142 4.57 -9.89 -4.76
N THR A 143 5.75 -9.56 -4.26
CA THR A 143 6.60 -10.49 -3.49
C THR A 143 7.01 -9.89 -2.16
N VAL A 144 7.14 -10.75 -1.15
CA VAL A 144 8.04 -10.49 -0.03
C VAL A 144 9.37 -11.11 -0.41
N LYS A 145 10.50 -10.59 0.07
CA LYS A 145 11.81 -11.20 -0.18
C LYS A 145 11.74 -12.71 0.10
N ASP A 146 12.08 -13.48 -0.93
CA ASP A 146 12.06 -14.94 -0.96
C ASP A 146 10.68 -15.63 -0.79
N GLU A 147 9.56 -14.89 -0.83
CA GLU A 147 8.19 -15.43 -0.72
C GLU A 147 7.19 -14.77 -1.70
N ASP A 148 6.37 -15.58 -2.37
CA ASP A 148 5.25 -15.12 -3.19
C ASP A 148 4.08 -14.63 -2.30
N SER A 149 4.20 -13.46 -1.65
CA SER A 149 3.20 -12.92 -0.71
C SER A 149 2.80 -11.49 -1.11
N GLY A 150 1.64 -11.29 -1.76
CA GLY A 150 1.22 -9.96 -2.21
C GLY A 150 0.37 -9.15 -1.25
N ILE A 151 -0.53 -9.80 -0.51
CA ILE A 151 -1.29 -9.16 0.58
C ILE A 151 -0.99 -9.92 1.86
N PHE A 152 -0.61 -9.19 2.89
CA PHE A 152 -0.56 -9.72 4.25
C PHE A 152 -1.43 -8.86 5.14
N SER A 153 -2.24 -9.50 5.99
CA SER A 153 -3.07 -8.78 6.95
C SER A 153 -3.08 -9.49 8.31
N THR A 154 -2.99 -8.70 9.37
CA THR A 154 -3.14 -9.15 10.77
C THR A 154 -4.19 -8.30 11.47
N ASN A 155 -5.19 -8.93 12.10
CA ASN A 155 -6.31 -8.25 12.77
C ASN A 155 -7.06 -7.28 11.84
N THR A 156 -7.39 -7.76 10.66
CA THR A 156 -7.83 -6.95 9.52
C THR A 156 -9.03 -7.63 8.86
N ILE A 157 -9.94 -6.82 8.30
CA ILE A 157 -11.08 -7.32 7.50
C ILE A 157 -10.72 -7.15 6.02
N LEU A 158 -10.83 -8.22 5.25
CA LEU A 158 -10.58 -8.24 3.81
C LEU A 158 -11.90 -8.48 3.06
N ASN A 159 -12.40 -7.46 2.37
CA ASN A 159 -13.57 -7.57 1.51
C ASN A 159 -13.12 -7.55 0.05
N ILE A 160 -13.06 -8.71 -0.60
CA ILE A 160 -12.58 -8.85 -1.99
C ILE A 160 -13.76 -9.23 -2.90
N THR A 161 -14.07 -8.40 -3.90
CA THR A 161 -15.13 -8.68 -4.88
C THR A 161 -14.66 -8.42 -6.31
N GLY A 162 -15.13 -9.23 -7.27
CA GLY A 162 -14.88 -9.02 -8.71
C GLY A 162 -13.41 -8.97 -9.14
N SER A 163 -12.48 -9.48 -8.31
CA SER A 163 -11.06 -9.16 -8.41
C SER A 163 -10.20 -10.36 -8.80
N THR A 164 -9.04 -10.09 -9.41
CA THR A 164 -8.05 -11.12 -9.77
C THR A 164 -6.86 -11.05 -8.82
N ILE A 165 -6.54 -12.18 -8.17
CA ILE A 165 -5.43 -12.33 -7.24
C ILE A 165 -4.56 -13.49 -7.71
N GLN A 166 -3.32 -13.22 -8.12
CA GLN A 166 -2.42 -14.23 -8.68
C GLN A 166 -1.06 -14.27 -7.96
N ARG A 167 -0.59 -15.49 -7.63
CA ARG A 167 0.70 -15.81 -6.97
C ARG A 167 0.86 -15.20 -5.57
N HIS A 168 -0.04 -15.50 -4.62
CA HIS A 168 0.06 -15.05 -3.22
C HIS A 168 -0.15 -16.20 -2.21
N PHE A 169 0.72 -16.33 -1.20
CA PHE A 169 0.57 -17.18 -0.02
C PHE A 169 0.97 -16.43 1.27
N THR A 170 0.01 -15.80 1.93
CA THR A 170 -0.31 -15.96 3.37
C THR A 170 -1.46 -15.03 3.75
N ALA A 171 -2.69 -15.48 3.52
CA ALA A 171 -3.86 -14.98 4.24
C ALA A 171 -4.49 -16.16 4.98
N ASN A 172 -4.63 -16.04 6.29
CA ASN A 172 -5.58 -16.86 7.03
C ASN A 172 -6.97 -16.36 6.59
N LEU A 173 -7.52 -16.99 5.55
CA LEU A 173 -8.86 -16.69 5.06
C LEU A 173 -9.85 -17.15 6.13
N SER A 174 -10.37 -16.23 6.95
CA SER A 174 -11.62 -16.50 7.66
C SER A 174 -12.73 -16.55 6.61
N GLN A 175 -12.98 -17.78 6.16
CA GLN A 175 -14.09 -18.36 5.40
C GLN A 175 -15.07 -17.44 4.65
N VAL A 176 -15.27 -17.82 3.38
CA VAL A 176 -16.48 -17.63 2.56
C VAL A 176 -17.75 -17.91 3.36
#